data_AF-A0A8S9Q4E3-F1
#
_entry.id   AF-A0A8S9Q4E3-F1
#
_cell.length_a   1.000
_cell.length_b   1.000
_cell.length_c   1.000
_cell.angle_alpha   90.00
_cell.angle_beta   90.00
_cell.angle_gamma   90.00
#
_symmetry.space_group_name_H-M   'P 1'
#
loop_
_entity.id
_entity.type
_entity.pdbx_description
1 polymer ?
#
loop_
_entity_poly.entity_id
_entity_poly.type
_entity_poly.pdbx_seq_one_letter_code
_entity_poly.pdbx_strand_id
1 'polypeptide(L)'
;MASSDSEFNPDLLLAHKLPETRSTYNERDVAIYALGVGACGQDAVDSDELKFVYPSSWTAIYIALDNVGMWNLRSEFWARQYLGQQFYLRVYTTSTSLRDEYPIPKNALLCGRASGRRTRPL
;
A
#
# COMPACT_ATOMS: atom_id res chain seq x y z
N MET A 1 18.41 -54.34 47.22
CA MET A 1 17.14 -54.38 46.47
C MET A 1 16.95 -52.99 45.88
N ALA A 2 17.26 -52.81 44.61
CA ALA A 2 17.12 -51.52 43.93
C ALA A 2 15.66 -51.39 43.46
N SER A 3 14.91 -50.44 44.02
CA SER A 3 13.59 -50.07 43.49
C SER A 3 13.80 -49.12 42.31
N SER A 4 13.67 -49.66 41.11
CA SER A 4 13.71 -48.91 39.85
C SER A 4 12.35 -48.25 39.59
N ASP A 5 12.00 -47.23 40.38
CA ASP A 5 10.74 -46.50 40.20
C ASP A 5 11.00 -45.17 39.50
N SER A 6 11.27 -45.23 38.20
CA SER A 6 11.03 -44.08 37.33
C SER A 6 10.38 -44.56 36.04
N GLU A 7 9.24 -45.24 36.18
CA GLU A 7 8.40 -45.63 35.08
C GLU A 7 7.49 -44.44 34.72
N PHE A 8 7.81 -43.78 33.61
CA PHE A 8 6.98 -42.75 33.00
C PHE A 8 5.57 -43.30 32.75
N ASN A 9 4.55 -42.73 33.43
CA ASN A 9 3.16 -43.16 33.27
C ASN A 9 2.43 -42.25 32.24
N PRO A 10 2.17 -42.73 31.01
CA PRO A 10 1.56 -41.93 29.94
C PRO A 10 0.11 -41.54 30.22
N ASP A 11 -0.61 -42.32 31.04
CA ASP A 11 -2.02 -42.07 31.34
C ASP A 11 -2.21 -40.81 32.20
N LEU A 12 -1.24 -40.49 33.06
CA LEU A 12 -1.24 -39.26 33.85
C LEU A 12 -1.00 -38.00 33.01
N LEU A 13 -0.24 -38.10 31.91
CA LEU A 13 -0.02 -36.98 30.98
C LEU A 13 -1.26 -36.73 30.12
N LEU A 14 -1.92 -37.80 29.67
CA LEU A 14 -3.17 -37.69 28.91
C LEU A 14 -4.32 -37.14 29.78
N ALA A 15 -4.30 -37.41 31.08
CA ALA A 15 -5.25 -36.87 32.05
C ALA A 15 -4.87 -35.47 32.58
N HIS A 16 -3.64 -34.99 32.31
CA HIS A 16 -3.17 -33.71 32.82
C HIS A 16 -3.85 -32.55 32.10
N LYS A 17 -4.76 -31.86 32.78
CA LYS A 17 -5.32 -30.60 32.29
C LYS A 17 -4.33 -29.48 32.49
N LEU A 18 -3.74 -29.01 31.39
CA LEU A 18 -2.94 -27.80 31.38
C LEU A 18 -3.79 -26.61 31.85
N PRO A 19 -3.22 -25.69 32.64
CA PRO A 19 -3.93 -24.51 33.10
C PRO A 19 -4.30 -23.62 31.90
N GLU A 20 -5.58 -23.29 31.78
CA GLU A 20 -6.06 -22.37 30.74
C GLU A 20 -5.54 -20.96 31.05
N THR A 21 -4.58 -20.50 30.24
CA THR A 21 -4.08 -19.14 30.30
C THR A 21 -4.75 -18.32 29.21
N ARG A 22 -5.24 -17.13 29.56
CA ARG A 22 -5.78 -16.17 28.58
C ARG A 22 -4.77 -15.07 28.33
N SER A 23 -4.48 -14.85 27.06
CA SER A 23 -3.66 -13.73 26.59
C SER A 23 -4.51 -12.82 25.72
N THR A 24 -4.34 -11.52 25.90
CA THR A 24 -4.99 -10.48 25.10
C THR A 24 -3.94 -9.81 24.22
N TYR A 25 -4.32 -9.46 23.01
CA TYR A 25 -3.44 -8.83 22.03
C TYR A 25 -4.09 -7.55 21.52
N ASN A 26 -3.26 -6.57 21.16
CA ASN A 26 -3.67 -5.34 20.47
C ASN A 26 -3.21 -5.34 19.00
N GLU A 27 -3.52 -4.28 18.28
CA GLU A 27 -3.14 -4.10 16.88
C GLU A 27 -1.61 -4.11 16.69
N ARG A 28 -0.85 -3.63 17.67
CA ARG A 28 0.61 -3.65 17.64
C ARG A 28 1.15 -5.07 17.74
N ASP A 29 0.57 -5.92 18.59
CA ASP A 29 0.97 -7.33 18.72
C ASP A 29 0.69 -8.10 17.42
N VAL A 30 -0.45 -7.83 16.77
CA VAL A 30 -0.81 -8.41 15.46
C VAL A 30 0.12 -7.91 14.36
N ALA A 31 0.46 -6.62 14.35
CA ALA A 31 1.40 -6.06 13.38
C ALA A 31 2.81 -6.67 13.53
N ILE A 32 3.28 -6.87 14.76
CA ILE A 32 4.57 -7.53 15.02
C ILE A 32 4.56 -8.98 14.53
N TYR A 33 3.46 -9.70 14.77
CA TYR A 33 3.31 -11.06 14.24
C TYR A 33 3.35 -11.09 12.71
N ALA A 34 2.61 -10.20 12.04
CA ALA A 34 2.58 -10.10 10.58
C ALA A 34 3.99 -9.82 10.01
N LEU A 35 4.72 -8.88 10.60
CA LEU A 35 6.11 -8.59 10.21
C LEU A 35 7.05 -9.78 10.46
N GLY A 36 6.88 -10.49 11.58
CA GLY A 36 7.67 -11.68 11.91
C GLY A 36 7.44 -12.86 10.97
N VAL A 37 6.24 -12.97 10.38
CA VAL A 37 5.90 -13.96 9.35
C VAL A 37 6.35 -13.52 7.94
N GLY A 38 6.81 -12.28 7.78
CA GLY A 38 7.40 -11.76 6.55
C GLY A 38 6.51 -10.84 5.72
N ALA A 39 5.40 -10.35 6.27
CA ALA A 39 4.59 -9.33 5.60
C ALA A 39 5.43 -8.08 5.30
N CYS A 40 5.23 -7.50 4.12
CA CYS A 40 5.98 -6.37 3.56
C CYS A 40 7.48 -6.67 3.31
N GLY A 41 7.90 -7.94 3.34
CA GLY A 41 9.30 -8.33 3.21
C GLY A 41 9.85 -8.25 1.78
N GLN A 42 8.99 -8.44 0.76
CA GLN A 42 9.36 -8.32 -0.66
C GLN A 42 9.06 -6.92 -1.20
N ASP A 43 7.87 -6.41 -0.90
CA ASP A 43 7.41 -5.08 -1.29
C ASP A 43 6.70 -4.41 -0.12
N ALA A 44 7.32 -3.34 0.40
CA ALA A 44 6.79 -2.59 1.53
C ALA A 44 5.56 -1.73 1.18
N VAL A 45 5.26 -1.57 -0.12
CA VAL A 45 4.16 -0.74 -0.62
C VAL A 45 2.97 -1.59 -1.08
N ASP A 46 3.09 -2.93 -1.06
CA ASP A 46 1.98 -3.81 -1.40
C ASP A 46 0.81 -3.61 -0.44
N SER A 47 -0.28 -3.05 -0.95
CA SER A 47 -1.48 -2.77 -0.17
C SER A 47 -2.15 -4.03 0.40
N ASP A 48 -1.89 -5.20 -0.20
CA ASP A 48 -2.42 -6.46 0.30
C ASP A 48 -1.69 -6.99 1.54
N GLU A 49 -0.41 -6.63 1.71
CA GLU A 49 0.36 -6.97 2.91
C GLU A 49 0.38 -5.83 3.93
N LEU A 50 0.51 -4.59 3.45
CA LEU A 50 0.58 -3.38 4.28
C LEU A 50 -0.64 -3.21 5.19
N LYS A 51 -1.81 -3.70 4.77
CA LYS A 51 -3.04 -3.69 5.59
C LYS A 51 -2.94 -4.51 6.88
N PHE A 52 -2.05 -5.52 6.93
CA PHE A 52 -1.83 -6.33 8.14
C PHE A 52 -0.92 -5.63 9.16
N VAL A 53 -0.10 -4.68 8.70
CA VAL A 53 0.82 -3.90 9.55
C VAL A 53 0.20 -2.56 9.95
N TYR A 54 -0.53 -1.93 9.02
CA TYR A 54 -1.15 -0.61 9.17
C TYR A 54 -2.61 -0.60 8.72
N PRO A 55 -3.51 -1.32 9.44
CA PRO A 55 -4.93 -1.28 9.15
C PRO A 55 -5.49 0.13 9.38
N SER A 56 -6.17 0.69 8.38
CA SER A 56 -6.82 2.01 8.46
C SER A 56 -5.88 3.17 8.86
N SER A 57 -4.61 3.08 8.46
CA SER A 57 -3.62 4.12 8.76
C SER A 57 -3.64 5.26 7.75
N TRP A 58 -3.00 6.37 8.11
CA TRP A 58 -2.72 7.49 7.22
C TRP A 58 -1.22 7.60 6.97
N THR A 59 -0.84 8.10 5.80
CA THR A 59 0.55 8.38 5.43
C THR A 59 0.63 9.79 4.89
N ALA A 60 1.64 10.54 5.33
CA ALA A 60 1.92 11.88 4.82
C ALA A 60 3.20 11.85 3.99
N ILE A 61 3.14 12.47 2.81
CA ILE A 61 4.27 12.56 1.88
C ILE A 61 4.44 14.04 1.53
N TYR A 62 5.68 14.52 1.55
CA TYR A 62 6.03 15.86 1.09
C TYR A 62 6.54 15.79 -0.35
N ILE A 63 5.96 16.59 -1.25
CA ILE A 63 6.27 16.58 -2.68
C ILE A 63 6.53 18.03 -3.12
N ALA A 64 7.67 18.26 -3.77
CA ALA A 64 7.93 19.52 -4.46
C ALA A 64 7.26 19.48 -5.85
N LEU A 65 6.42 20.47 -6.16
CA LEU A 65 5.72 20.58 -7.44
C LEU A 65 6.42 21.60 -8.35
N ASP A 66 7.61 21.25 -8.86
CA ASP A 66 8.42 22.10 -9.74
C ASP A 66 8.24 21.80 -11.24
N ASN A 67 7.52 20.72 -11.57
CA ASN A 67 7.26 20.32 -12.94
C ASN A 67 5.82 20.69 -13.37
N VAL A 68 5.73 21.69 -14.24
CA VAL A 68 4.48 22.23 -14.78
C VAL A 68 3.82 21.21 -15.69
N GLY A 69 2.52 21.01 -15.52
CA GLY A 69 1.74 20.15 -16.39
C GLY A 69 0.56 19.50 -15.68
N MET A 70 0.04 18.46 -16.31
CA MET A 70 -1.06 17.63 -15.80
C MET A 70 -0.52 16.27 -15.37
N TRP A 71 -0.72 15.94 -14.10
CA TRP A 71 -0.22 14.71 -13.47
C TRP A 71 -1.39 13.84 -13.04
N ASN A 72 -1.35 12.54 -13.36
CA ASN A 72 -2.31 11.57 -12.86
C ASN A 72 -1.75 10.93 -11.59
N LEU A 73 -2.45 11.12 -10.46
CA LEU A 73 -2.18 10.40 -9.23
C LEU A 73 -3.22 9.27 -9.09
N ARG A 74 -2.74 8.03 -9.00
CA ARG A 74 -3.60 6.83 -8.98
C ARG A 74 -3.05 5.76 -8.04
N SER A 75 -3.94 4.88 -7.61
CA SER A 75 -3.52 3.61 -7.01
C SER A 75 -2.85 2.72 -8.06
N GLU A 76 -1.77 2.04 -7.68
CA GLU A 76 -1.13 1.00 -8.51
C GLU A 76 -1.96 -0.29 -8.57
N PHE A 77 -2.87 -0.47 -7.62
CA PHE A 77 -3.77 -1.62 -7.60
C PHE A 77 -4.86 -1.49 -8.67
N TRP A 78 -4.82 -2.39 -9.66
CA TRP A 78 -5.64 -2.35 -10.86
C TRP A 78 -7.15 -2.27 -10.60
N ALA A 79 -7.70 -3.03 -9.65
CA ALA A 79 -9.13 -3.01 -9.41
C ALA A 79 -9.59 -1.65 -8.85
N ARG A 80 -8.76 -0.99 -8.04
CA ARG A 80 -9.02 0.36 -7.51
C ARG A 80 -8.90 1.41 -8.60
N GLN A 81 -7.91 1.27 -9.49
CA GLN A 81 -7.78 2.13 -10.67
C GLN A 81 -9.01 2.01 -11.57
N TYR A 82 -9.48 0.79 -11.85
CA TYR A 82 -10.67 0.54 -12.67
C TYR A 82 -11.94 1.15 -12.05
N LEU A 83 -12.08 1.05 -10.72
CA LEU A 83 -13.18 1.67 -9.98
C LEU A 83 -13.06 3.19 -9.85
N GLY A 84 -11.97 3.80 -10.35
CA GLY A 84 -11.81 5.25 -10.43
C GLY A 84 -11.06 5.88 -9.25
N GLN A 85 -10.30 5.12 -8.45
CA GLN A 85 -9.44 5.67 -7.40
C GLN A 85 -8.19 6.36 -8.01
N GLN A 86 -8.43 7.51 -8.62
CA GLN A 86 -7.43 8.35 -9.27
C GLN A 86 -7.94 9.80 -9.35
N PHE A 87 -7.03 10.76 -9.41
CA PHE A 87 -7.35 12.14 -9.74
C PHE A 87 -6.23 12.79 -10.55
N TYR A 88 -6.54 13.90 -11.21
CA TYR A 88 -5.57 14.69 -11.95
C TYR A 88 -5.21 15.95 -11.17
N LEU A 89 -3.91 16.21 -11.05
CA LEU A 89 -3.34 17.43 -10.49
C LEU A 89 -2.79 18.28 -11.64
N ARG A 90 -3.07 19.59 -11.61
CA ARG A 90 -2.44 20.54 -12.54
C ARG A 90 -1.49 21.44 -11.80
N VAL A 91 -0.21 21.38 -12.14
CA VAL A 91 0.79 22.36 -11.73
C VAL A 91 0.75 23.49 -12.76
N TYR A 92 0.32 24.67 -12.32
CA TYR A 92 0.06 25.81 -13.21
C TYR A 92 1.19 26.83 -13.16
N THR A 93 1.49 27.41 -14.32
CA THR A 93 2.35 28.58 -14.47
C THR A 93 1.69 29.57 -15.44
N THR A 94 1.99 30.86 -15.29
CA THR A 94 1.58 31.91 -16.23
C THR A 94 2.52 32.02 -17.43
N SER A 95 3.74 31.50 -17.31
CA SER A 95 4.74 31.47 -18.38
C SER A 95 4.37 30.43 -19.44
N THR A 96 4.44 30.80 -20.72
CA THR A 96 4.22 29.83 -21.83
C THR A 96 5.55 29.41 -22.47
N SER A 97 6.58 29.25 -21.64
CA SER A 97 7.91 28.84 -22.09
C SER A 97 7.96 27.34 -22.41
N LEU A 98 8.68 26.97 -23.47
CA LEU A 98 8.99 25.56 -23.79
C LEU A 98 9.84 24.88 -22.72
N ARG A 99 10.51 25.66 -21.86
CA ARG A 99 11.22 25.14 -20.69
C ARG A 99 10.27 24.59 -19.62
N ASP A 100 9.08 25.19 -19.52
CA ASP A 100 8.15 24.91 -18.43
C ASP A 100 7.16 23.80 -18.83
N GLU A 101 6.46 23.95 -19.97
CA GLU A 101 5.51 22.95 -20.48
C GLU A 101 5.56 22.88 -22.01
N TYR A 102 5.66 21.67 -22.55
CA TYR A 102 5.59 21.46 -24.00
C TYR A 102 4.15 21.65 -24.51
N PRO A 103 3.97 22.25 -25.71
CA PRO A 103 2.66 22.31 -26.32
C PRO A 103 2.16 20.93 -26.71
N ILE A 104 0.84 20.78 -26.72
CA ILE A 104 0.17 19.53 -27.11
C ILE A 104 0.57 19.16 -28.55
N PRO A 105 1.10 17.95 -28.78
CA PRO A 105 1.51 17.48 -30.11
C PRO A 105 0.39 17.56 -31.15
N LYS A 106 0.74 17.81 -32.43
CA LYS A 106 -0.23 17.93 -33.53
C LYS A 106 -1.01 16.63 -33.81
N ASN A 107 -0.43 15.49 -33.47
CA ASN A 107 -1.03 14.16 -33.62
C ASN A 107 -1.78 13.68 -32.36
N ALA A 108 -1.95 14.55 -31.35
CA ALA A 108 -2.72 14.20 -30.18
C ALA A 108 -4.20 13.97 -30.54
N LEU A 109 -4.79 12.90 -30.01
CA LEU A 109 -6.22 12.63 -30.17
C LEU A 109 -7.03 13.66 -29.36
N LEU A 110 -7.81 14.49 -30.04
CA LEU A 110 -8.68 15.48 -29.42
C LEU A 110 -10.10 14.89 -29.27
N CYS A 111 -10.63 14.91 -28.04
CA CYS A 111 -11.95 14.36 -27.72
C CYS A 111 -12.83 15.38 -26.99
N GLY A 112 -14.15 15.16 -27.00
CA GLY A 112 -15.13 15.99 -26.30
C GLY A 112 -14.96 17.50 -26.59
N ARG A 113 -14.84 18.31 -25.54
CA ARG A 113 -14.70 19.77 -25.62
C ARG A 113 -13.37 20.25 -26.24
N ALA A 114 -12.39 19.34 -26.38
CA ALA A 114 -11.13 19.62 -27.04
C ALA A 114 -11.19 19.41 -28.56
N SER A 115 -12.21 18.72 -29.08
CA SER A 115 -12.38 18.49 -30.51
C SER A 115 -12.41 19.82 -31.29
N GLY A 116 -11.61 19.91 -32.36
CA GLY A 116 -11.50 21.10 -33.20
C GLY A 116 -10.64 22.25 -32.64
N ARG A 117 -10.05 22.12 -31.44
CA ARG A 117 -9.14 23.14 -30.90
C ARG A 117 -7.76 23.04 -31.55
N ARG A 118 -7.19 24.17 -31.97
CA ARG A 118 -5.78 24.23 -32.39
C ARG A 118 -4.87 24.32 -31.17
N THR A 119 -3.83 23.51 -31.16
CA THR A 119 -2.76 23.56 -30.17
C THR A 119 -1.63 24.44 -30.71
N ARG A 120 -0.84 25.04 -29.81
CA ARG A 120 0.28 25.90 -30.20
C ARG A 120 1.29 25.09 -31.05
N PRO A 121 1.75 25.58 -32.22
CA PRO A 121 2.79 24.90 -32.96
C PRO A 121 4.10 24.90 -32.16
N LEU A 122 4.81 23.77 -32.19
CA LEU A 122 6.26 23.75 -31.97
C LEU A 122 6.95 24.53 -33.11
#